data_AF-A0A7S1ZXZ7-F1
#
_entry.id   AF-A0A7S1ZXZ7-F1
#
_cell.length_a   1.000
_cell.length_b   1.000
_cell.length_c   1.000
_cell.angle_alpha   90.00
_cell.angle_beta   90.00
_cell.angle_gamma   90.00
#
_symmetry.space_group_name_H-M   'P 1'
#
loop_
_entity.id
_entity.type
_entity.pdbx_description
1 polymer ?
#
loop_
_entity_poly.entity_id
_entity_poly.type
_entity_poly.pdbx_seq_one_letter_code
_entity_poly.pdbx_strand_id
1 'polypeptide(L)'
;GLLFDDAIRYYLSGFRLPGEAQKIDRIMEKFAERYTIQNPNVFPSADVAFILAFSVIMLQTDLHNPSIKEERKMTKEGFIRNNRGICDGGDLPEEFLNAIYDRIKANPFSLKEDDEA
;
A
#
# COMPACT_ATOMS: atom_id res chain seq x y z
N GLY A 1 6.81 15.30 -5.54
CA GLY A 1 5.50 14.71 -5.25
C GLY A 1 5.43 14.34 -3.78
N LEU A 2 4.28 13.83 -3.33
CA LEU A 2 4.18 13.14 -2.04
C LEU A 2 4.93 11.79 -2.12
N LEU A 3 5.37 11.27 -0.98
CA LEU A 3 5.87 9.90 -0.88
C LEU A 3 4.74 8.90 -1.17
N PHE A 4 5.07 7.68 -1.56
CA PHE A 4 4.08 6.69 -1.98
C PHE A 4 3.02 6.41 -0.91
N ASP A 5 3.45 6.15 0.33
CA ASP A 5 2.58 5.88 1.47
C ASP A 5 1.76 7.10 1.90
N ASP A 6 2.30 8.31 1.78
CA ASP A 6 1.55 9.54 2.05
C ASP A 6 0.53 9.82 0.94
N ALA A 7 0.87 9.54 -0.31
CA ALA A 7 -0.02 9.72 -1.45
C ALA A 7 -1.21 8.76 -1.37
N ILE A 8 -0.98 7.47 -1.08
CA ILE A 8 -2.07 6.50 -0.91
C ILE A 8 -2.90 6.83 0.32
N ARG A 9 -2.28 7.26 1.43
CA ARG A 9 -3.01 7.69 2.63
C ARG A 9 -3.91 8.88 2.32
N TYR A 10 -3.38 9.89 1.64
CA TYR A 10 -4.15 11.07 1.24
C TYR A 10 -5.29 10.68 0.29
N TYR A 11 -5.01 9.85 -0.71
CA TYR A 11 -6.01 9.39 -1.66
C TYR A 11 -7.16 8.64 -0.98
N LEU A 12 -6.83 7.66 -0.13
CA LEU A 12 -7.81 6.87 0.62
C LEU A 12 -8.56 7.68 1.69
N SER A 13 -7.99 8.78 2.21
CA SER A 13 -8.67 9.61 3.21
C SER A 13 -9.90 10.36 2.66
N GLY A 14 -9.98 10.51 1.33
CA GLY A 14 -11.03 11.29 0.66
C GLY A 14 -12.34 10.56 0.45
N PHE A 15 -12.38 9.23 0.62
CA PHE A 15 -13.58 8.43 0.35
C PHE A 15 -13.63 7.18 1.23
N ARG A 16 -14.82 6.59 1.35
CA ARG A 16 -14.98 5.30 2.00
C ARG A 16 -14.61 4.19 1.03
N LEU A 17 -13.81 3.23 1.50
CA LEU A 17 -13.47 2.09 0.65
C LEU A 17 -14.69 1.18 0.51
N PRO A 18 -15.13 0.88 -0.72
CA PRO A 18 -16.22 -0.05 -0.95
C PRO A 18 -15.79 -1.46 -0.56
N GLY A 19 -16.69 -2.24 0.06
CA GLY A 19 -16.40 -3.63 0.46
C GLY A 19 -16.27 -4.62 -0.70
N GLU A 20 -16.61 -4.22 -1.93
CA GLU A 20 -16.49 -5.05 -3.13
C GLU A 20 -15.07 -4.98 -3.71
N ALA A 21 -14.38 -6.13 -3.77
CA ALA A 21 -13.02 -6.24 -4.28
C ALA A 21 -12.82 -5.57 -5.66
N GLN A 22 -13.76 -5.77 -6.58
CA GLN A 22 -13.71 -5.16 -7.93
C GLN A 22 -13.71 -3.63 -7.92
N LYS A 23 -14.33 -3.00 -6.92
CA LYS A 23 -14.33 -1.54 -6.79
C LYS A 23 -13.02 -1.04 -6.20
N ILE A 24 -12.45 -1.78 -5.22
CA ILE A 24 -11.13 -1.49 -4.66
C ILE A 24 -10.06 -1.57 -5.77
N ASP A 25 -10.11 -2.60 -6.61
CA ASP A 25 -9.20 -2.74 -7.75
C ASP A 25 -9.20 -1.50 -8.65
N ARG A 26 -10.38 -1.03 -9.07
CA ARG A 26 -10.49 0.17 -9.92
C ARG A 26 -9.96 1.44 -9.27
N ILE A 27 -10.18 1.58 -7.96
CA ILE A 27 -9.69 2.73 -7.19
C ILE A 27 -8.15 2.70 -7.12
N MET A 28 -7.57 1.53 -6.85
CA MET A 28 -6.12 1.34 -6.79
C MET A 28 -5.44 1.50 -8.14
N GLU A 29 -6.07 1.02 -9.21
CA GLU A 29 -5.57 1.19 -10.59
C GLU A 29 -5.45 2.69 -10.93
N LYS A 30 -6.49 3.48 -10.64
CA LYS A 30 -6.45 4.92 -10.89
C LYS A 30 -5.44 5.66 -10.02
N PHE A 31 -5.25 5.23 -8.77
CA PHE A 31 -4.17 5.74 -7.93
C PHE A 31 -2.80 5.47 -8.54
N ALA A 32 -2.54 4.23 -8.96
CA ALA A 32 -1.26 3.81 -9.50
C ALA A 32 -0.91 4.52 -10.83
N GLU A 33 -1.88 4.61 -11.75
CA GLU A 33 -1.75 5.40 -12.98
C GLU A 33 -1.39 6.86 -12.66
N ARG A 34 -2.13 7.48 -11.74
CA ARG A 34 -1.93 8.90 -11.44
C ARG A 34 -0.61 9.15 -10.72
N TYR A 35 -0.23 8.29 -9.78
CA TYR A 35 1.01 8.42 -9.02
C TYR A 35 2.23 8.28 -9.92
N THR A 36 2.24 7.33 -10.84
CA THR A 36 3.35 7.12 -11.79
C THR A 36 3.50 8.28 -12.78
N ILE A 37 2.38 8.83 -13.28
CA ILE A 37 2.40 10.05 -14.12
C ILE A 37 2.99 11.25 -13.37
N GLN A 38 2.67 11.40 -12.09
CA GLN A 38 3.17 12.51 -11.27
C GLN A 38 4.59 12.29 -10.73
N ASN A 39 5.06 11.05 -10.69
CA ASN A 39 6.36 10.64 -10.15
C ASN A 39 7.04 9.63 -11.08
N PRO A 40 7.45 10.05 -12.30
CA PRO A 40 7.89 9.14 -13.37
C PRO A 40 9.19 8.37 -13.10
N ASN A 41 9.91 8.70 -12.02
CA ASN A 41 11.18 8.07 -11.65
C ASN A 41 11.08 7.16 -10.41
N VAL A 42 9.87 6.97 -9.85
CA VAL A 42 9.69 6.17 -8.63
C VAL A 42 9.39 4.70 -8.95
N PHE A 43 8.58 4.45 -9.98
CA PHE A 43 8.25 3.11 -10.42
C PHE A 43 8.46 2.99 -11.93
N PRO A 44 8.88 1.81 -12.42
CA PRO A 44 9.06 1.59 -13.86
C PRO A 44 7.73 1.49 -14.61
N SER A 45 6.65 1.08 -13.94
CA SER A 45 5.31 0.96 -14.53
C SER A 45 4.21 1.21 -13.48
N ALA A 46 3.00 1.50 -13.96
CA ALA A 46 1.82 1.61 -13.11
C ALA A 46 1.48 0.27 -12.43
N ASP A 47 1.79 -0.86 -13.06
CA ASP A 47 1.54 -2.19 -12.50
C ASP A 47 2.34 -2.43 -11.21
N VAL A 48 3.62 -2.00 -11.19
CA VAL A 48 4.44 -2.08 -9.96
C VAL A 48 3.85 -1.22 -8.84
N ALA A 49 3.42 0.00 -9.18
CA ALA A 49 2.79 0.90 -8.21
C ALA A 49 1.45 0.34 -7.69
N PHE A 50 0.67 -0.32 -8.55
CA PHE A 50 -0.59 -0.96 -8.21
C PHE A 50 -0.38 -2.13 -7.24
N ILE A 51 0.54 -3.06 -7.56
CA ILE A 51 0.86 -4.20 -6.70
C ILE A 51 1.36 -3.72 -5.34
N LEU A 52 2.24 -2.71 -5.32
CA LEU A 52 2.73 -2.14 -4.07
C LEU A 52 1.60 -1.45 -3.27
N ALA A 53 0.63 -0.81 -3.92
CA ALA A 53 -0.50 -0.19 -3.24
C ALA A 53 -1.32 -1.23 -2.46
N PHE A 54 -1.60 -2.38 -3.08
CA PHE A 54 -2.25 -3.51 -2.41
C PHE A 54 -1.42 -4.06 -1.27
N SER A 55 -0.12 -4.22 -1.48
CA SER A 55 0.82 -4.68 -0.46
C SER A 55 0.83 -3.77 0.77
N VAL A 56 0.76 -2.44 0.56
CA VAL A 56 0.69 -1.44 1.62
C VAL A 56 -0.65 -1.49 2.36
N ILE A 57 -1.78 -1.71 1.67
CA ILE A 57 -3.09 -1.91 2.32
C ILE A 57 -3.07 -3.19 3.17
N MET A 58 -2.53 -4.30 2.64
CA MET A 58 -2.39 -5.55 3.40
C MET A 58 -1.49 -5.36 4.63
N LEU A 59 -0.39 -4.62 4.50
CA LEU A 59 0.49 -4.30 5.61
C LEU A 59 -0.23 -3.46 6.67
N GLN A 60 -0.97 -2.43 6.26
CA GLN A 60 -1.79 -1.61 7.17
C GLN A 60 -2.78 -2.47 7.95
N THR A 61 -3.54 -3.32 7.25
CA THR A 61 -4.52 -4.22 7.86
C THR A 61 -3.84 -5.17 8.83
N ASP A 62 -2.70 -5.75 8.48
CA ASP A 62 -1.99 -6.67 9.36
C ASP A 62 -1.42 -5.97 10.62
N LEU A 63 -0.72 -4.85 10.44
CA LEU A 63 -0.06 -4.13 11.53
C LEU A 63 -1.03 -3.53 12.55
N HIS A 64 -2.20 -3.09 12.09
CA HIS A 64 -3.15 -2.32 12.89
C HIS A 64 -4.44 -3.08 13.24
N ASN A 65 -4.61 -4.32 12.77
CA ASN A 65 -5.74 -5.14 13.20
C ASN A 65 -5.50 -5.70 14.61
N PRO A 66 -6.33 -5.32 15.61
CA PRO A 66 -6.17 -5.76 17.00
C PRO A 66 -6.38 -7.27 17.19
N SER A 67 -7.00 -7.95 16.23
CA SER A 67 -7.22 -9.41 16.26
C SER A 67 -5.93 -10.21 15.98
N ILE A 68 -4.92 -9.56 15.38
CA ILE A 68 -3.64 -10.21 15.06
C ILE A 68 -2.66 -9.92 16.20
N LYS A 69 -2.16 -11.00 16.83
CA LYS A 69 -1.15 -10.91 17.89
C LYS A 69 0.13 -10.27 17.35
N GLU A 70 0.78 -9.44 18.15
CA GLU A 70 2.00 -8.71 17.76
C GLU A 70 3.11 -9.66 17.23
N GLU A 71 3.26 -10.84 17.82
CA GLU A 71 4.21 -11.88 17.39
C GLU A 71 3.91 -12.50 16.02
N ARG A 72 2.69 -12.33 15.50
CA ARG A 72 2.23 -12.86 14.21
C ARG A 72 2.14 -11.80 13.11
N LYS A 73 2.24 -10.52 13.46
CA LYS A 73 2.22 -9.43 12.49
C LYS A 73 3.43 -9.50 11.58
N MET A 74 3.25 -9.07 10.34
CA MET A 74 4.31 -9.03 9.32
C MET A 74 5.49 -8.20 9.82
N THR A 75 6.66 -8.81 9.81
CA THR A 75 7.93 -8.12 10.10
C THR A 75 8.39 -7.32 8.89
N LYS A 76 9.35 -6.40 9.07
CA LYS A 76 10.00 -5.70 7.95
C LYS A 76 10.55 -6.66 6.91
N GLU A 77 11.26 -7.69 7.36
CA GLU A 77 11.82 -8.71 6.47
C GLU A 77 10.71 -9.48 5.75
N GLY A 78 9.60 -9.76 6.43
CA GLY A 78 8.41 -10.34 5.84
C GLY A 78 7.82 -9.47 4.74
N PHE A 79 7.70 -8.16 4.98
CA PHE A 79 7.21 -7.21 3.99
C PHE A 79 8.12 -7.13 2.76
N ILE A 80 9.45 -7.05 2.96
CA ILE A 80 10.41 -7.05 1.84
C ILE A 80 10.30 -8.35 1.04
N ARG A 81 10.26 -9.51 1.72
CA ARG A 81 10.12 -10.81 1.06
C ARG A 81 8.83 -10.93 0.26
N ASN A 82 7.72 -10.41 0.77
CA ASN A 82 6.42 -10.44 0.09
C ASN A 82 6.38 -9.53 -1.15
N ASN A 83 7.24 -8.52 -1.21
CA ASN A 83 7.37 -7.60 -2.35
C ASN A 83 8.55 -7.94 -3.27
N ARG A 84 9.16 -9.13 -3.15
CA ARG A 84 10.19 -9.55 -4.10
C ARG A 84 9.59 -9.87 -5.46
N GLY A 85 10.27 -9.50 -6.53
CA GLY A 85 9.86 -9.76 -7.90
C GLY A 85 8.72 -8.88 -8.42
N ILE A 86 8.19 -7.94 -7.64
CA ILE A 86 7.05 -7.09 -8.07
C ILE A 86 7.44 -6.08 -9.15
N CYS A 87 8.75 -5.82 -9.33
CA CYS A 87 9.27 -4.84 -10.27
C CYS A 87 9.66 -5.53 -11.58
N ASP A 88 8.68 -6.05 -12.32
CA ASP A 88 8.86 -6.80 -13.58
C ASP A 88 9.82 -8.01 -13.45
N GLY A 89 9.72 -8.73 -12.32
CA GLY A 89 10.62 -9.83 -11.96
C GLY A 89 11.88 -9.40 -11.18
N GLY A 90 12.08 -8.10 -11.00
CA GLY A 90 13.09 -7.51 -10.11
C GLY A 90 12.52 -7.07 -8.75
N ASP A 91 13.39 -6.57 -7.89
CA ASP A 91 13.06 -6.10 -6.54
C ASP A 91 13.07 -4.57 -6.46
N LEU A 92 12.16 -4.00 -5.65
CA LEU A 92 12.24 -2.59 -5.26
C LEU A 92 13.38 -2.41 -4.23
N PRO A 93 13.97 -1.20 -4.15
CA PRO A 93 15.04 -0.93 -3.18
C PRO A 93 14.60 -1.27 -1.74
N GLU A 94 15.40 -2.04 -1.02
CA GLU A 94 15.04 -2.46 0.35
C GLU A 94 14.87 -1.26 1.28
N GLU A 95 15.67 -0.22 1.14
CA GLU A 95 15.54 1.02 1.93
C GLU A 95 14.18 1.70 1.69
N PHE A 96 13.67 1.65 0.46
CA PHE A 96 12.37 2.21 0.12
C PHE A 96 11.23 1.44 0.80
N LEU A 97 11.27 0.10 0.76
CA LEU A 97 10.29 -0.77 1.42
C LEU A 97 10.36 -0.66 2.95
N ASN A 98 11.56 -0.60 3.52
CA ASN A 98 11.75 -0.39 4.96
C ASN A 98 11.14 0.94 5.42
N ALA A 99 11.39 2.02 4.67
CA ALA A 99 10.89 3.33 5.00
C ALA A 99 9.35 3.40 4.92
N ILE A 100 8.75 2.71 3.93
CA ILE A 100 7.28 2.54 3.87
C ILE A 100 6.79 1.80 5.11
N TYR A 101 7.38 0.65 5.45
CA TYR A 101 6.95 -0.14 6.60
C TYR A 101 6.95 0.69 7.89
N ASP A 102 8.04 1.43 8.14
CA ASP A 102 8.15 2.27 9.33
C ASP A 102 7.08 3.36 9.40
N ARG A 103 6.79 4.00 8.27
CA ARG A 103 5.78 5.06 8.20
C ARG A 103 4.36 4.51 8.33
N ILE A 104 4.07 3.33 7.79
CA ILE A 104 2.77 2.66 7.97
C ILE A 104 2.60 2.20 9.42
N LYS A 105 3.64 1.62 10.03
CA LYS A 105 3.61 1.22 11.44
C LYS A 105 3.41 2.42 12.37
N ALA A 106 4.10 3.53 12.11
CA ALA A 106 4.02 4.73 12.94
C ALA A 106 2.71 5.50 12.75
N ASN A 107 2.17 5.54 11.53
CA ASN A 107 0.98 6.32 11.21
C ASN A 107 -0.04 5.48 10.41
N PRO A 108 -1.07 4.93 11.06
CA PRO A 108 -2.08 4.13 10.37
C PRO A 108 -2.88 4.93 9.34
N PHE A 109 -3.43 4.23 8.35
CA PHE A 109 -4.43 4.80 7.45
C PHE A 109 -5.76 4.99 8.17
N SER A 110 -6.43 6.11 7.88
CA SER A 110 -7.83 6.31 8.23
C SER A 110 -8.71 5.65 7.16
N LEU A 111 -8.76 4.32 7.17
CA LEU A 111 -9.71 3.57 6.33
C LEU A 111 -11.09 3.71 6.95
N LYS A 112 -11.91 4.62 6.41
CA LYS A 112 -13.34 4.62 6.73
C LYS A 112 -13.98 3.51 5.90
N GLU A 113 -14.21 2.36 6.51
CA GLU A 113 -15.02 1.30 5.91
C GLU A 113 -16.46 1.80 5.80
N ASP A 114 -17.19 1.39 4.76
CA ASP A 114 -18.62 1.69 4.67
C ASP A 114 -19.40 0.75 5.59
N ASP A 115 -19.93 1.27 6.69
CA ASP A 115 -20.86 0.57 7.60
C ASP A 115 -22.25 0.35 6.97
N GLU A 116 -22.32 -0.05 5.70
CA GLU A 116 -23.57 -0.45 5.04
C GLU A 116 -23.51 -1.90 4.54
N ALA A 117 -23.84 -2.81 5.47
CA ALA A 117 -24.52 -4.07 5.19
C ALA A 117 -25.40 -4.47 6.39
#